data_AF-A0A1Y0I614-F1
#
_entry.id   AF-A0A1Y0I614-F1
#
_cell.length_a   1.000
_cell.length_b   1.000
_cell.length_c   1.000
_cell.angle_alpha   90.00
_cell.angle_beta   90.00
_cell.angle_gamma   90.00
#
_symmetry.space_group_name_H-M   'P 1'
#
loop_
_entity.id
_entity.type
_entity.pdbx_description
1 polymer ?
#
loop_
_entity_poly.entity_id
_entity_poly.type
_entity_poly.pdbx_seq_one_letter_code
_entity_poly.pdbx_strand_id
1 'polypeptide(L)' 'MKTNLLTLLQRGAKTEQELAVIYSVEKMPEVMALVKSLVAAGILGDYCRMVPEGNNMFHFEREYGLALEAVA' A
#
# COMPACT_ATOMS: atom_id res chain seq x y z
N MET A 1 -10.81 -10.94 -3.17
CA MET A 1 -9.85 -9.82 -3.33
C MET A 1 -9.36 -9.27 -1.99
N LYS A 2 -10.26 -8.83 -1.09
CA LYS A 2 -9.89 -8.33 0.26
C LYS A 2 -8.94 -9.23 1.03
N THR A 3 -9.24 -10.52 1.15
CA THR A 3 -8.37 -11.49 1.85
C THR A 3 -6.97 -11.54 1.24
N ASN A 4 -6.86 -11.61 -0.09
CA ASN A 4 -5.57 -11.66 -0.77
C ASN A 4 -4.73 -10.40 -0.54
N LEU A 5 -5.37 -9.22 -0.55
CA LEU A 5 -4.69 -7.94 -0.27
C LEU A 5 -4.20 -7.89 1.18
N LEU A 6 -5.01 -8.30 2.15
CA LEU A 6 -4.59 -8.33 3.55
C LEU A 6 -3.45 -9.32 3.78
N THR A 7 -3.52 -10.52 3.21
CA THR A 7 -2.43 -11.51 3.28
C THR A 7 -1.13 -11.01 2.63
N LEU A 8 -1.24 -10.23 1.54
CA LEU A 8 -0.08 -9.58 0.95
C LEU A 8 0.53 -8.54 1.91
N LEU A 9 -0.29 -7.67 2.49
CA LEU A 9 0.16 -6.59 3.37
C LEU A 9 0.63 -7.08 4.75
N GLN A 10 0.23 -8.28 5.18
CA GLN A 10 0.82 -8.97 6.34
C GLN A 10 2.31 -9.26 6.17
N ARG A 11 2.80 -9.36 4.92
CA ARG A 11 4.22 -9.62 4.61
C ARG A 11 5.06 -8.34 4.54
N GLY A 12 4.44 -7.19 4.78
CA GLY A 12 5.07 -5.87 4.73
C GLY A 12 4.29 -4.91 3.85
N ALA A 13 4.51 -3.61 4.09
CA ALA A 13 3.89 -2.54 3.32
C ALA A 13 4.21 -2.65 1.82
N LYS A 14 3.31 -2.16 0.98
CA LYS A 14 3.43 -2.19 -0.48
C LYS A 14 3.13 -0.82 -1.07
N THR A 15 3.89 -0.41 -2.06
CA THR A 15 3.64 0.82 -2.82
C THR A 15 2.56 0.62 -3.88
N GLU A 16 2.01 1.71 -4.42
CA GLU A 16 1.05 1.63 -5.55
C GLU A 16 1.65 0.90 -6.77
N GLN A 17 2.94 1.10 -7.01
CA GLN A 17 3.65 0.44 -8.12
C GLN A 17 3.77 -1.06 -7.88
N GLU A 18 4.14 -1.50 -6.68
CA GLU A 18 4.20 -2.92 -6.33
C GLU A 18 2.81 -3.57 -6.42
N LEU A 19 1.76 -2.88 -5.97
CA LEU A 19 0.38 -3.36 -6.11
C LEU A 19 -0.03 -3.48 -7.58
N ALA A 20 0.36 -2.53 -8.44
CA ALA A 20 0.08 -2.57 -9.87
C ALA A 20 0.79 -3.74 -10.57
N VAL A 21 2.01 -4.08 -10.16
CA VAL A 21 2.73 -5.27 -10.66
C VAL A 21 2.00 -6.56 -10.26
N ILE A 22 1.48 -6.64 -9.03
CA ILE A 22 0.84 -7.86 -8.51
C ILE A 22 -0.58 -8.05 -9.04
N TYR A 23 -1.38 -7.00 -9.07
CA TYR A 23 -2.81 -7.06 -9.42
C TYR A 23 -3.10 -6.67 -10.87
N SER A 24 -2.09 -6.21 -11.60
CA SER A 24 -2.21 -5.57 -12.92
C SER A 24 -2.83 -4.18 -12.88
N VAL A 25 -2.35 -3.29 -13.76
CA VAL A 25 -2.79 -1.89 -13.84
C VAL A 25 -4.30 -1.77 -14.06
N GLU A 26 -4.90 -2.68 -14.83
CA GLU A 26 -6.34 -2.70 -15.11
C GLU A 26 -7.21 -2.85 -13.85
N LYS A 27 -6.72 -3.56 -12.83
CA LYS A 27 -7.45 -3.78 -11.57
C LYS A 27 -7.14 -2.73 -10.51
N MET A 28 -6.20 -1.82 -10.77
CA MET A 28 -5.81 -0.80 -9.80
C MET A 28 -6.97 0.10 -9.33
N PRO A 29 -7.94 0.51 -10.16
CA PRO A 29 -9.09 1.27 -9.66
C PRO A 29 -9.85 0.54 -8.55
N GLU A 30 -10.08 -0.77 -8.70
CA GLU A 30 -10.79 -1.60 -7.71
C GLU A 30 -9.92 -1.84 -6.47
N VAL A 31 -8.62 -2.11 -6.67
CA VAL A 31 -7.65 -2.28 -5.58
C VAL A 31 -7.55 -1.00 -4.75
N MET A 32 -7.46 0.16 -5.38
CA MET A 32 -7.35 1.45 -4.70
C MET A 32 -8.65 1.86 -4.01
N ALA A 33 -9.81 1.54 -4.59
CA ALA A 33 -11.09 1.73 -3.90
C ALA A 33 -11.16 0.90 -2.62
N LEU A 34 -10.72 -0.37 -2.68
CA LEU A 34 -10.62 -1.23 -1.51
C LEU A 34 -9.61 -0.70 -0.49
N VAL A 35 -8.39 -0.34 -0.90
CA VAL A 35 -7.37 0.24 -0.01
C VAL A 35 -7.92 1.45 0.74
N LYS A 36 -8.55 2.40 0.03
CA LYS A 36 -9.17 3.59 0.64
C LYS A 36 -10.23 3.23 1.68
N SER A 37 -11.08 2.24 1.39
CA SER A 37 -12.09 1.79 2.35
C SER A 37 -11.47 1.18 3.61
N LEU A 38 -10.35 0.46 3.47
CA LEU A 38 -9.67 -0.18 4.59
C LEU A 38 -8.84 0.82 5.42
N VAL A 39 -8.29 1.86 4.79
CA VAL A 39 -7.66 2.99 5.47
C VAL A 39 -8.69 3.78 6.27
N ALA A 40 -9.86 4.09 5.68
CA ALA A 40 -10.94 4.77 6.39
C ALA A 40 -11.49 3.95 7.58
N ALA A 41 -11.40 2.62 7.50
CA ALA A 41 -11.77 1.72 8.58
C ALA A 41 -10.65 1.51 9.63
N GLY A 42 -9.49 2.16 9.49
CA GLY A 42 -8.34 2.00 10.40
C GLY A 42 -7.64 0.65 10.30
N ILE A 43 -7.95 -0.17 9.29
CA ILE A 43 -7.34 -1.50 9.11
C ILE A 43 -5.95 -1.36 8.45
N LEU A 44 -5.84 -0.44 7.50
CA LEU A 44 -4.58 -0.11 6.83
C LEU A 44 -4.12 1.29 7.23
N GLY A 45 -2.81 1.48 7.30
CA GLY A 45 -2.19 2.80 7.30
C GLY A 45 -1.82 3.24 5.89
N ASP A 46 -1.90 4.56 5.66
CA ASP A 46 -1.35 5.25 4.49
C ASP A 46 -0.08 5.97 4.95
N TYR A 47 1.06 5.51 4.46
CA TYR A 47 2.38 5.99 4.86
C TYR A 47 3.12 6.60 3.66
N CYS A 48 4.09 7.45 3.96
CA CYS A 48 4.95 8.05 2.96
C CYS A 48 6.39 7.59 3.19
N ARG A 49 6.97 6.99 2.15
CA ARG A 49 8.35 6.53 2.14
C ARG A 49 9.19 7.42 1.24
N MET A 50 10.31 7.89 1.76
CA MET A 50 11.31 8.61 0.97
C MET A 50 12.23 7.59 0.28
N VAL A 51 12.38 7.72 -1.04
CA VAL A 51 13.22 6.85 -1.87
C VAL A 51 14.38 7.68 -2.44
N PRO A 52 15.64 7.30 -2.19
CA PRO A 52 16.79 8.01 -2.73
C PRO A 52 17.01 7.66 -4.21
N GLU A 53 17.23 8.67 -5.05
CA GLU A 53 17.53 8.51 -6.49
C GLU A 53 19.02 8.73 -6.81
N GLY A 54 19.83 9.12 -5.82
CA GLY A 54 21.22 9.53 -6.00
C GLY A 54 21.35 11.04 -6.26
N ASN A 55 22.58 11.57 -6.27
CA ASN A 55 22.87 13.00 -6.49
C ASN A 55 22.06 13.98 -5.61
N ASN A 56 21.86 13.64 -4.32
CA ASN A 56 21.02 14.40 -3.39
C ASN A 56 19.55 14.57 -3.82
N MET A 57 19.06 13.73 -4.75
CA MET A 57 17.67 13.68 -5.15
C MET A 57 16.93 12.57 -4.41
N PHE A 58 15.67 12.84 -4.09
CA PHE A 58 14.75 11.91 -3.48
C PHE A 58 13.34 12.15 -4.04
N HIS A 59 12.57 11.09 -4.14
CA HIS A 59 11.13 11.17 -4.35
C HIS A 59 10.40 10.51 -3.20
N PHE A 60 9.12 10.83 -3.10
CA PHE A 60 8.24 10.26 -2.09
C PHE A 60 7.26 9.30 -2.74
N GLU A 61 7.16 8.11 -2.18
CA GLU A 61 6.18 7.10 -2.59
C GLU A 61 5.16 6.92 -1.47
N ARG A 62 3.91 6.65 -1.86
CA ARG A 62 2.92 6.15 -0.92
C ARG A 62 3.07 4.65 -0.77
N GLU A 63 3.02 4.20 0.47
CA GLU A 63 2.98 2.79 0.81
C GLU A 63 1.82 2.50 1.76
N TYR A 64 1.19 1.35 1.57
CA TYR A 64 0.07 0.89 2.38
C TYR A 64 0.50 -0.35 3.13
N GLY A 65 0.21 -0.39 4.42
CA GLY A 65 0.50 -1.53 5.29
C GLY A 65 -0.61 -1.72 6.31
N LEU A 66 -0.58 -2.81 7.08
CA LEU A 66 -1.48 -2.94 8.23
C LEU A 66 -1.24 -1.74 9.19
N ALA A 67 -2.33 -1.18 9.71
CA ALA A 67 -2.21 -0.16 10.75
C ALA A 67 -1.56 -0.77 11.99
N LEU A 68 -0.65 -0.05 12.65
CA LEU A 68 0.03 -0.52 13.87
C LEU A 68 -0.96 -0.92 14.98
N GLU A 69 -2.14 -0.29 15.03
CA GLU A 69 -3.22 -0.62 15.97
C GLU A 69 -4.03 -1.86 15.57
N ALA A 70 -3.97 -2.30 14.30
CA ALA A 70 -4.70 -3.47 13.81
C ALA A 70 -3.96 -4.80 14.05
N VAL A 71 -2.76 -4.76 14.64
CA VAL A 71 -1.90 -5.91 14.95
C VAL A 71 -1.88 -6.21 16.47
N ALA A 72 -2.63 -5.45 17.28
CA ALA A 72 -2.78 -5.63 18.72
C ALA A 72 -3.98 -6.51 19.10
#